data_AF-A0A1G2YHS3-F1
#
_entry.id   AF-A0A1G2YHS3-F1
#
_cell.length_a   1.000
_cell.length_b   1.000
_cell.length_c   1.000
_cell.angle_alpha   90.00
_cell.angle_beta   90.00
_cell.angle_gamma   90.00
#
_symmetry.space_group_name_H-M   'P 1'
#
loop_
_entity.id
_entity.type
_entity.pdbx_description
1 polymer ?
#
loop_
_entity_poly.entity_id
_entity_poly.type
_entity_poly.pdbx_seq_one_letter_code
_entity_poly.pdbx_strand_id
1 'polypeptide(L)'
;MTIKNNLYSCDQAARCLMLIKNNGPILAAALAERLGFVGERETLRRKIRAIVQHLRNDCGEMIVADSVNGYYLTEDEKVWQDYLNGRQIDAKKILGITGKQLKMVTDSRGQGLLFVPGSGQLNNEKFNEVRSA
;
A
#
# COMPACT_ATOMS: atom_id res chain seq x y z
N MET A 1 -1.70 20.44 -9.03
CA MET A 1 -2.24 19.09 -8.78
C MET A 1 -1.97 18.23 -10.01
N THR A 2 -0.98 17.35 -9.95
CA THR A 2 -0.64 16.48 -11.08
C THR A 2 -1.63 15.31 -11.08
N ILE A 3 -2.62 15.36 -11.96
CA ILE A 3 -3.50 14.21 -12.24
C ILE A 3 -2.58 13.17 -12.87
N LYS A 4 -2.14 12.18 -12.08
CA LYS A 4 -1.45 11.01 -12.60
C LYS A 4 -2.46 10.28 -13.49
N ASN A 5 -2.31 10.41 -14.80
CA ASN A 5 -3.00 9.61 -15.81
C ASN A 5 -2.62 8.14 -15.66
N ASN A 6 -3.20 7.46 -14.67
CA ASN A 6 -3.46 6.03 -14.75
C ASN A 6 -4.75 5.87 -15.56
N LEU A 7 -4.71 6.23 -16.86
CA LEU A 7 -5.81 5.93 -17.76
C LEU A 7 -5.79 4.43 -18.03
N TYR A 8 -6.36 3.66 -17.12
CA TYR A 8 -6.95 2.40 -17.52
C TYR A 8 -8.10 2.77 -18.44
N SER A 9 -8.19 2.09 -19.60
CA SER A 9 -9.30 2.34 -20.52
C SER A 9 -10.61 2.13 -19.74
N CYS A 10 -11.58 3.03 -19.89
CA CYS A 10 -12.90 2.91 -19.26
C CYS A 10 -13.52 1.52 -19.55
N ASP A 11 -13.20 0.93 -20.72
CA ASP A 11 -13.59 -0.42 -21.09
C ASP A 11 -13.01 -1.50 -20.15
N GLN A 12 -11.74 -1.37 -19.74
CA GLN A 12 -11.12 -2.30 -18.79
C GLN A 12 -11.72 -2.20 -17.39
N ALA A 13 -12.04 -0.98 -16.95
CA ALA A 13 -12.73 -0.76 -15.68
C ALA A 13 -14.15 -1.35 -15.69
N ALA A 14 -14.91 -1.13 -16.77
CA ALA A 14 -16.25 -1.69 -16.96
C ALA A 14 -16.22 -3.23 -16.99
N ARG A 15 -15.28 -3.84 -17.72
CA ARG A 15 -15.10 -5.30 -17.71
C ARG A 15 -14.73 -5.83 -16.33
N CYS A 16 -13.86 -5.14 -15.61
CA CYS A 16 -13.49 -5.52 -14.24
C CYS A 16 -14.71 -5.52 -13.31
N LEU A 17 -15.54 -4.47 -13.38
CA LEU A 17 -16.78 -4.37 -12.61
C LEU A 17 -17.75 -5.51 -12.94
N MET A 18 -17.95 -5.79 -14.23
CA MET A 18 -18.80 -6.90 -14.69
C MET A 18 -18.31 -8.26 -14.18
N LEU A 19 -17.00 -8.47 -14.16
CA LEU A 19 -16.41 -9.70 -13.61
C LEU A 19 -16.67 -9.85 -12.12
N ILE A 20 -16.52 -8.77 -11.34
CA ILE A 20 -16.80 -8.79 -9.89
C ILE A 20 -18.29 -9.04 -9.64
N LYS A 21 -19.17 -8.38 -10.40
CA LYS A 21 -20.63 -8.50 -10.26
C LYS A 21 -21.13 -9.91 -10.55
N ASN A 22 -20.62 -10.55 -11.61
CA ASN A 22 -21.15 -11.82 -12.09
C ASN A 22 -20.54 -13.05 -11.41
N ASN A 23 -19.36 -12.93 -10.79
CA ASN A 23 -18.63 -14.09 -10.25
C ASN A 23 -18.54 -14.11 -8.72
N GLY A 24 -19.08 -13.09 -8.04
CA GLY A 24 -18.94 -12.94 -6.60
C GLY A 24 -17.48 -12.64 -6.19
N PRO A 25 -17.07 -13.04 -4.96
CA PRO A 25 -15.73 -12.75 -4.47
C PRO A 25 -14.64 -13.37 -5.34
N ILE A 26 -13.72 -12.53 -5.81
CA ILE A 26 -12.68 -12.93 -6.75
C ILE A 26 -11.31 -12.35 -6.39
N LEU A 27 -10.28 -13.19 -6.45
CA LEU A 27 -8.90 -12.79 -6.17
C LEU A 27 -8.33 -11.89 -7.28
N ALA A 28 -7.40 -11.02 -6.89
CA ALA A 28 -6.71 -10.11 -7.82
C ALA A 28 -6.05 -10.83 -9.00
N ALA A 29 -5.43 -12.00 -8.76
CA ALA A 29 -4.77 -12.77 -9.80
C ALA A 29 -5.78 -13.31 -10.83
N ALA A 30 -6.90 -13.88 -10.37
CA ALA A 30 -7.95 -14.38 -11.23
C ALA A 30 -8.63 -13.25 -12.04
N LEU A 31 -8.81 -12.06 -11.46
CA LEU A 31 -9.27 -10.89 -12.20
C LEU A 31 -8.29 -10.48 -13.29
N ALA A 32 -6.99 -10.47 -12.99
CA ALA A 32 -5.97 -10.11 -13.96
C ALA A 32 -5.90 -11.08 -15.14
N GLU A 33 -5.98 -12.38 -14.88
CA GLU A 33 -6.02 -13.41 -15.92
C GLU A 33 -7.25 -13.24 -16.82
N ARG A 34 -8.44 -13.01 -16.25
CA ARG A 34 -9.68 -12.82 -17.02
C ARG A 34 -9.70 -11.52 -17.83
N LEU A 35 -8.99 -10.49 -17.38
CA LEU A 35 -8.80 -9.24 -18.13
C LEU A 35 -7.69 -9.35 -19.19
N GLY A 36 -7.00 -10.49 -19.29
CA GLY A 36 -5.94 -10.72 -20.25
C GLY A 36 -4.62 -10.02 -19.91
N PHE A 37 -4.42 -9.64 -18.64
CA PHE A 37 -3.14 -9.06 -18.23
C PHE A 37 -2.07 -10.15 -18.07
N VAL A 38 -0.92 -9.92 -18.67
CA VAL A 38 0.26 -10.78 -18.55
C VAL A 38 1.36 -10.05 -17.77
N GLY A 39 2.10 -10.80 -16.95
CA GLY A 39 3.26 -10.29 -16.21
C GLY A 39 3.40 -10.94 -14.83
N GLU A 40 4.30 -10.37 -14.03
CA GLU A 40 4.54 -10.86 -12.67
C GLU A 40 3.35 -10.62 -11.74
N ARG A 41 3.17 -11.55 -10.79
CA ARG A 41 2.04 -11.56 -9.84
C ARG A 41 1.83 -10.24 -9.12
N GLU A 42 2.90 -9.59 -8.65
CA GLU A 42 2.81 -8.32 -7.93
C GLU A 42 2.42 -7.16 -8.85
N THR A 43 2.94 -7.15 -10.08
CA THR A 43 2.56 -6.17 -11.10
C THR A 43 1.08 -6.28 -11.47
N LEU A 44 0.59 -7.51 -11.66
CA LEU A 44 -0.83 -7.78 -11.90
C LEU A 44 -1.70 -7.31 -10.72
N ARG A 45 -1.29 -7.61 -9.48
CA ARG A 45 -1.98 -7.16 -8.27
C ARG A 45 -2.08 -5.64 -8.20
N ARG A 46 -0.99 -4.93 -8.51
CA ARG A 46 -0.97 -3.44 -8.54
C ARG A 46 -1.87 -2.87 -9.61
N LYS A 47 -1.90 -3.47 -10.81
CA LYS A 47 -2.80 -3.07 -11.90
C LYS A 47 -4.28 -3.21 -11.48
N ILE A 48 -4.66 -4.37 -10.96
CA ILE A 48 -6.04 -4.60 -10.49
C ILE A 48 -6.40 -3.64 -9.36
N ARG A 49 -5.50 -3.44 -8.39
CA ARG A 49 -5.73 -2.50 -7.30
C ARG A 49 -6.00 -1.08 -7.79
N ALA A 50 -5.28 -0.63 -8.82
CA ALA A 50 -5.45 0.69 -9.38
C ALA A 50 -6.78 0.82 -10.16
N ILE A 51 -7.20 -0.21 -10.90
CA ILE A 51 -8.52 -0.26 -11.55
C ILE A 51 -9.65 -0.23 -10.51
N VAL A 52 -9.56 -1.07 -9.46
CA VAL A 52 -10.56 -1.09 -8.39
C VAL A 52 -10.60 0.23 -7.63
N GLN A 53 -9.46 0.88 -7.44
CA GLN A 53 -9.40 2.21 -6.83
C GLN A 53 -10.12 3.26 -7.69
N HIS A 54 -9.96 3.22 -9.01
CA HIS A 54 -10.70 4.08 -9.94
C HIS A 54 -12.21 3.84 -9.83
N LEU A 55 -12.66 2.59 -9.89
CA LEU A 55 -14.08 2.24 -9.74
C LEU A 55 -14.70 2.76 -8.44
N ARG A 56 -13.95 2.72 -7.33
CA ARG A 56 -14.43 3.23 -6.04
C ARG A 56 -14.47 4.76 -5.97
N ASN A 57 -13.37 5.41 -6.36
CA ASN A 57 -13.18 6.83 -6.13
C ASN A 57 -13.90 7.68 -7.18
N ASP A 58 -13.88 7.24 -8.43
CA ASP A 58 -14.35 8.02 -9.57
C ASP A 58 -15.73 7.53 -10.08
N CYS A 59 -16.07 6.24 -9.90
CA CYS A 59 -17.36 5.68 -10.31
C CYS A 59 -18.34 5.44 -9.15
N GLY A 60 -17.89 5.52 -7.88
CA GLY A 60 -18.76 5.37 -6.71
C GLY A 60 -19.14 3.92 -6.35
N GLU A 61 -18.45 2.92 -6.91
CA GLU A 61 -18.79 1.51 -6.71
C GLU A 61 -18.37 1.01 -5.31
N MET A 62 -19.30 0.37 -4.60
CA MET A 62 -19.10 -0.19 -3.25
C MET A 62 -18.37 -1.54 -3.30
N ILE A 63 -17.12 -1.52 -3.74
CA ILE A 63 -16.29 -2.73 -3.86
C ILE A 63 -15.51 -2.91 -2.57
N VAL A 64 -15.73 -4.00 -1.84
CA VAL A 64 -14.94 -4.39 -0.67
C VAL A 64 -13.73 -5.22 -1.11
N ALA A 65 -12.63 -5.12 -0.36
CA ALA A 65 -11.47 -5.98 -0.56
C ALA A 65 -11.03 -6.59 0.77
N ASP A 66 -10.92 -7.92 0.82
CA ASP A 66 -10.35 -8.64 1.94
C ASP A 66 -9.14 -9.49 1.50
N SER A 67 -8.45 -10.10 2.46
CA SER A 67 -7.30 -10.97 2.19
C SER A 67 -7.65 -12.42 1.84
N VAL A 68 -8.89 -12.86 2.08
CA VAL A 68 -9.33 -14.26 2.00
C VAL A 68 -10.12 -14.52 0.72
N ASN A 69 -11.16 -13.75 0.47
CA ASN A 69 -12.09 -13.81 -0.65
C ASN A 69 -11.72 -12.84 -1.79
N GLY A 70 -10.87 -11.84 -1.54
CA GLY A 70 -10.43 -10.89 -2.55
C GLY A 70 -11.40 -9.71 -2.72
N TYR A 71 -11.83 -9.42 -3.95
CA TYR A 71 -12.71 -8.30 -4.28
C TYR A 71 -14.15 -8.76 -4.50
N TYR A 72 -15.12 -8.03 -3.94
CA TYR A 72 -16.55 -8.27 -4.15
C TYR A 72 -17.34 -6.97 -4.04
N LEU A 73 -18.53 -6.94 -4.64
CA LEU A 73 -19.49 -5.84 -4.49
C LEU A 73 -20.37 -6.07 -3.25
N THR A 74 -20.70 -5.00 -2.55
CA THR A 74 -21.68 -5.01 -1.47
C THR A 74 -22.75 -3.95 -1.73
N GLU A 75 -24.00 -4.29 -1.44
CA GLU A 75 -25.13 -3.34 -1.38
C GLU A 75 -25.45 -2.95 0.06
N ASP A 76 -24.80 -3.59 1.04
CA ASP A 76 -25.00 -3.31 2.46
C ASP A 76 -24.13 -2.12 2.88
N GLU A 77 -24.79 -1.01 3.19
CA GLU A 77 -24.15 0.22 3.62
C GLU A 77 -23.35 0.03 4.92
N LYS A 78 -23.79 -0.86 5.82
CA LYS A 78 -23.05 -1.13 7.06
C LYS A 78 -21.70 -1.78 6.75
N VAL A 79 -21.68 -2.78 5.88
CA VAL A 79 -20.45 -3.45 5.43
C VAL A 79 -19.51 -2.45 4.75
N TRP A 80 -20.07 -1.55 3.94
CA TRP A 80 -19.29 -0.51 3.28
C TRP A 80 -18.66 0.48 4.28
N GLN A 81 -19.41 0.96 5.27
CA GLN A 81 -18.89 1.86 6.30
C GLN A 81 -17.83 1.19 7.16
N ASP A 82 -18.03 -0.07 7.56
CA ASP A 82 -17.04 -0.84 8.32
C ASP A 82 -15.73 -1.00 7.53
N TYR A 83 -15.83 -1.24 6.22
CA TYR A 83 -14.67 -1.29 5.33
C TYR A 83 -13.92 0.06 5.26
N LEU A 84 -14.62 1.17 5.11
CA LEU A 84 -14.02 2.51 5.08
C LEU A 84 -13.35 2.87 6.41
N ASN A 85 -14.02 2.57 7.53
CA ASN A 85 -13.50 2.79 8.88
C ASN A 85 -12.22 1.97 9.13
N GLY A 86 -12.22 0.69 8.73
CA GLY A 86 -11.04 -0.17 8.83
C GLY A 86 -9.84 0.40 8.06
N ARG A 87 -10.07 0.87 6.82
CA ARG A 87 -9.01 1.51 6.02
C ARG A 87 -8.45 2.78 6.67
N GLN A 88 -9.30 3.59 7.29
CA GLN A 88 -8.86 4.81 7.96
C GLN A 88 -7.98 4.48 9.18
N ILE A 89 -8.37 3.46 9.96
CA ILE A 89 -7.60 2.99 11.11
C ILE A 89 -6.22 2.49 10.66
N ASP A 90 -6.16 1.68 9.60
CA ASP A 90 -4.90 1.15 9.09
C ASP A 90 -4.00 2.25 8.53
N ALA A 91 -4.56 3.24 7.84
CA ALA A 91 -3.81 4.41 7.40
C ALA A 91 -3.21 5.19 8.58
N LYS A 92 -3.97 5.40 9.66
CA LYS A 92 -3.48 6.05 10.88
C LYS A 92 -2.35 5.24 11.54
N LYS A 93 -2.46 3.92 11.59
CA LYS A 93 -1.39 3.04 12.11
C LYS A 93 -0.11 3.15 11.29
N ILE A 94 -0.20 3.10 9.96
CA ILE A 94 0.96 3.24 9.07
C ILE A 94 1.64 4.59 9.30
N LEU A 95 0.88 5.69 9.30
CA LEU A 95 1.42 7.03 9.58
C LEU A 95 2.10 7.11 10.95
N GLY A 96 1.52 6.49 11.98
CA GLY A 96 2.11 6.42 13.31
C GLY A 96 3.44 5.66 13.34
N ILE A 97 3.53 4.52 12.65
CA ILE A 97 4.77 3.73 12.55
C ILE A 97 5.84 4.50 11.76
N THR A 98 5.49 5.05 10.60
CA THR A 98 6.42 5.84 9.77
C THR A 98 6.90 7.07 10.52
N GLY A 99 6.03 7.77 11.26
CA GLY A 99 6.41 8.92 12.07
C GLY A 99 7.39 8.55 13.20
N LYS A 100 7.18 7.40 13.87
CA LYS A 100 8.12 6.88 14.87
C LYS A 100 9.47 6.52 14.25
N GLN A 101 9.48 5.83 13.11
CA GLN A 101 10.70 5.47 12.38
C GLN A 101 11.47 6.72 11.94
N LEU A 102 10.78 7.70 11.36
CA LEU A 102 11.39 8.97 10.96
C LEU A 102 12.01 9.67 12.18
N LYS A 103 11.27 9.75 13.30
CA LYS A 103 11.77 10.33 14.55
C LYS A 103 13.04 9.61 15.04
N MET A 104 13.05 8.27 15.05
CA MET A 104 14.21 7.47 15.45
C MET A 104 15.44 7.72 14.56
N VAL A 105 15.25 7.81 13.24
CA VAL A 105 16.35 8.12 12.29
C VAL A 105 16.89 9.54 12.48
N THR A 106 16.01 10.50 12.80
CA THR A 106 16.40 11.91 12.98
C THR A 106 16.82 12.28 14.40
N ASP A 107 16.70 11.36 15.36
CA ASP A 107 17.04 11.62 16.76
C ASP A 107 18.56 11.66 16.94
N SER A 108 19.10 12.87 16.99
CA SER A 108 20.52 13.17 17.17
C SER A 108 21.03 12.96 18.61
N ARG A 109 20.15 12.66 19.57
CA ARG A 109 20.49 12.54 21.00
C ARG A 109 20.20 11.15 21.59
N GLY A 110 19.75 10.18 20.80
CA GLY A 110 19.33 8.84 21.25
C GLY A 110 19.83 7.67 20.37
N GLN A 111 19.05 6.58 20.31
CA GLN A 111 19.36 5.36 19.53
C GLN A 111 19.45 5.58 18.00
N GLY A 112 19.13 6.79 17.50
CA GLY A 112 19.28 7.15 16.09
C GLY A 112 20.70 6.98 15.56
N LEU A 113 21.71 7.12 16.42
CA LEU A 113 23.11 6.84 16.09
C LEU A 113 23.37 5.39 15.66
N LEU A 114 22.54 4.42 16.04
CA LEU A 114 22.70 3.01 15.62
C LEU A 114 22.23 2.75 14.18
N PHE A 115 21.47 3.69 13.59
CA PHE A 115 20.87 3.54 12.25
C PHE A 115 21.41 4.54 11.23
N VAL A 116 22.39 5.38 11.62
CA VAL A 116 23.15 6.21 10.67
C VAL A 116 24.19 5.33 9.98
N PRO A 117 24.17 5.18 8.64
CA PRO A 117 25.25 4.49 7.93
C PRO A 117 26.52 5.35 8.09
N GLY A 118 27.48 4.88 8.90
CA GLY A 118 28.79 5.53 9.08
C GLY A 118 29.12 6.02 10.50
N SER A 119 28.19 5.96 11.47
CA SER A 119 28.47 6.36 12.87
C SER A 119 29.37 5.39 13.65
N GLY A 120 29.65 4.20 13.11
CA GLY A 120 30.52 3.19 13.72
C GLY A 120 32.02 3.45 13.56
N GLN A 121 32.45 4.50 12.86
CA GLN A 121 33.88 4.75 12.58
C GLN A 121 34.56 5.82 13.45
N LEU A 122 33.84 6.54 14.31
CA LEU A 122 34.42 7.73 14.98
C LEU A 122 35.05 7.52 16.36
N ASN A 123 35.19 6.28 16.87
CA ASN A 123 35.69 6.06 18.23
C ASN A 123 36.97 5.21 18.39
N ASN A 124 37.70 4.89 17.31
CA ASN A 124 38.98 4.16 17.46
C ASN A 124 40.25 5.03 17.33
N GLU A 125 40.17 6.26 16.81
CA GLU A 125 41.38 7.06 16.61
C GLU A 125 41.79 7.89 17.83
N LYS A 126 40.86 8.24 18.73
CA LYS A 126 41.19 9.04 19.93
C LYS A 126 41.65 8.23 21.16
N PHE A 127 41.59 6.91 21.12
CA PHE A 127 42.03 6.08 22.26
C PHE A 127 43.54 5.73 22.22
N ASN A 128 44.21 5.93 21.09
CA ASN A 128 45.64 5.62 20.95
C ASN A 128 46.59 6.81 21.16
N GLU A 129 46.12 8.06 21.15
CA GLU A 129 46.99 9.22 21.45
C GLU A 129 47.27 9.41 22.95
N VAL A 130 46.46 8.85 23.85
CA VAL A 130 46.63 9.02 25.30
C VAL A 130 47.58 7.97 25.92
N ARG A 131 48.11 7.03 25.12
CA ARG A 131 49.04 5.98 25.59
C ARG A 131 50.48 6.13 25.07
N SER A 132 50.79 7.21 24.36
CA SER A 132 52.14 7.44 23.81
C SER A 132 52.71 8.84 24.11
N ALA A 133 52.21 9.50 25.15
CA ALA A 133 52.80 10.71 25.72
C ALA A 133 53.28 10.44 27.15
#